data_AF-A0A520RA66-F1
#
_entry.id   AF-A0A520RA66-F1
#
_cell.length_a   1.000
_cell.length_b   1.000
_cell.length_c   1.000
_cell.angle_alpha   90.00
_cell.angle_beta   90.00
_cell.angle_gamma   90.00
#
_symmetry.space_group_name_H-M   'P 1'
#
loop_
_entity.id
_entity.type
_entity.pdbx_description
1 polymer ?
#
loop_
_entity_poly.entity_id
_entity_poly.type
_entity_poly.pdbx_seq_one_letter_code
_entity_poly.pdbx_strand_id
1 'polypeptide(L)'
;LDNSLKTHNTIEDVLTDSDGDGVSDFNEGLVGTNPNDRSSLSTRDSVIDVAFLYTQSFTADISRLNQPQPYIDDLISGVNNIYGDTSETGIQFRAVHYQELAYENPDANVSWNSVDHLMDQYGTPKKNQWAVSEKIRAMSGADLVVILDGQPGEDEYSGLAAGTVGSKGYFANNRQRTAVMHTTNFNEEESTLAHELGHVFGLAHGARQPGEGIFGWARGYGVDNEFATIMAYSGLYNMTPFTDLTKRFSNPRSMACEGLPCGVDKTDSENGADAVSALQATRYQVEAFAPTRPTLEVAFSDAAQRNVTMEAGAVKNNLVGFDDSFSCEDTVTVASTIRLAEEHVGLIGSAHVMVGAGALGVFAVNAQGVLEKMADTAVTADNLEALFAEASQGRTAPLRTVEMPIAIDALTAKAGLFESAQLAIYFGYTLADSDLIVMSKNPLSVEFNCL
;
A
#
# COMPACT_ATOMS: atom_id res chain seq x y z
N LEU A 1 -4.40 -32.22 22.86
CA LEU A 1 -3.02 -32.54 22.43
C LEU A 1 -2.16 -31.38 22.90
N ASP A 2 -1.68 -31.53 24.13
CA ASP A 2 -0.75 -30.61 24.78
C ASP A 2 0.65 -31.24 24.59
N ASN A 3 1.51 -30.57 23.81
CA ASN A 3 2.97 -30.74 23.77
C ASN A 3 3.55 -29.99 22.57
N SER A 4 4.08 -28.79 22.80
CA SER A 4 5.45 -28.36 22.41
C SER A 4 5.58 -26.84 22.34
N LEU A 5 5.42 -26.14 23.47
CA LEU A 5 5.97 -24.80 23.64
C LEU A 5 7.49 -24.88 23.88
N LYS A 6 8.20 -25.29 22.84
CA LYS A 6 9.63 -25.07 22.59
C LYS A 6 9.83 -25.05 21.07
N THR A 7 9.17 -24.14 20.37
CA THR A 7 9.54 -23.83 19.00
C THR A 7 10.77 -22.94 19.07
N HIS A 8 11.94 -23.51 18.78
CA HIS A 8 12.96 -22.74 18.07
C HIS A 8 12.21 -22.04 16.93
N ASN A 9 12.17 -20.71 16.88
CA ASN A 9 11.83 -20.04 15.64
C ASN A 9 12.91 -20.49 14.65
N THR A 10 12.61 -21.47 13.82
CA THR A 10 13.47 -21.86 12.70
C THR A 10 13.53 -20.63 11.81
N ILE A 11 14.69 -20.00 11.76
CA ILE A 11 14.97 -19.01 10.73
C ILE A 11 15.02 -19.83 9.44
N GLU A 12 14.07 -19.60 8.54
CA GLU A 12 14.05 -20.24 7.23
C GLU A 12 15.27 -19.77 6.42
N ASP A 13 15.82 -20.67 5.61
CA ASP A 13 16.89 -20.31 4.69
C ASP A 13 16.27 -19.64 3.46
N VAL A 14 16.49 -18.33 3.33
CA VAL A 14 15.94 -17.51 2.24
C VAL A 14 16.96 -17.19 1.16
N LEU A 15 18.18 -17.75 1.23
CA LEU A 15 19.28 -17.43 0.31
C LEU A 15 19.75 -18.61 -0.54
N THR A 16 19.47 -19.86 -0.16
CA THR A 16 19.80 -21.02 -1.00
C THR A 16 19.03 -20.95 -2.31
N ASP A 17 19.77 -21.07 -3.41
CA ASP A 17 19.30 -21.10 -4.80
C ASP A 17 19.91 -22.36 -5.42
N SER A 18 19.10 -23.42 -5.52
CA SER A 18 19.53 -24.77 -5.86
C SER A 18 19.86 -24.95 -7.34
N ASP A 19 19.24 -24.16 -8.24
CA ASP A 19 19.43 -24.28 -9.68
C ASP A 19 20.22 -23.12 -10.32
N GLY A 20 20.53 -22.09 -9.53
CA GLY A 20 21.39 -20.97 -9.88
C GLY A 20 20.74 -20.00 -10.86
N ASP A 21 19.42 -19.84 -10.79
CA ASP A 21 18.66 -18.91 -11.63
C ASP A 21 18.62 -17.47 -11.08
N GLY A 22 19.03 -17.27 -9.83
CA GLY A 22 19.09 -15.98 -9.14
C GLY A 22 17.89 -15.71 -8.21
N VAL A 23 16.93 -16.63 -8.10
CA VAL A 23 15.85 -16.62 -7.12
C VAL A 23 16.08 -17.76 -6.14
N SER A 24 15.93 -17.52 -4.84
CA SER A 24 16.12 -18.57 -3.84
C SER A 24 14.96 -19.55 -3.80
N ASP A 25 15.21 -20.80 -3.41
CA ASP A 25 14.22 -21.87 -3.30
C ASP A 25 12.99 -21.44 -2.47
N PHE A 26 13.24 -20.65 -1.42
CA PHE A 26 12.20 -20.06 -0.58
C PHE A 26 11.31 -19.08 -1.35
N ASN A 27 11.93 -18.16 -2.10
CA ASN A 27 11.21 -17.16 -2.89
C ASN A 27 10.48 -17.78 -4.07
N GLU A 28 11.01 -18.84 -4.67
CA GLU A 28 10.32 -19.62 -5.69
C GLU A 28 9.04 -20.25 -5.17
N GLY A 29 9.03 -20.71 -3.92
CA GLY A 29 7.82 -21.15 -3.23
C GLY A 29 6.76 -20.05 -3.10
N LEU A 30 7.17 -18.78 -2.91
CA LEU A 30 6.25 -17.63 -2.84
C LEU A 30 5.71 -17.25 -4.21
N VAL A 31 6.51 -17.34 -5.27
CA VAL A 31 6.11 -16.95 -6.63
C VAL A 31 5.54 -18.09 -7.47
N GLY A 32 5.60 -19.33 -6.96
CA GLY A 32 5.06 -20.53 -7.62
C GLY A 32 5.95 -21.10 -8.73
N THR A 33 7.28 -20.93 -8.63
CA THR A 33 8.27 -21.52 -9.56
C THR A 33 8.93 -22.77 -8.97
N ASN A 34 9.68 -23.51 -9.78
CA ASN A 34 10.26 -24.80 -9.38
C ASN A 34 11.76 -24.67 -9.02
N PRO A 35 12.14 -24.94 -7.74
CA PRO A 35 13.50 -24.72 -7.25
C PRO A 35 14.57 -25.70 -7.70
N ASN A 36 14.26 -26.50 -8.72
CA ASN A 36 15.20 -27.44 -9.32
C ASN A 36 15.19 -27.34 -10.84
N ASP A 37 14.56 -26.29 -11.40
CA ASP A 37 14.42 -26.07 -12.83
C ASP A 37 14.63 -24.60 -13.16
N ARG A 38 15.87 -24.29 -13.52
CA ARG A 38 16.33 -22.96 -13.96
C ARG A 38 15.49 -22.32 -15.07
N SER A 39 14.73 -23.11 -15.84
CA SER A 39 13.84 -22.58 -16.88
C SER A 39 12.49 -22.07 -16.34
N SER A 40 12.18 -22.40 -15.09
CA SER A 40 11.00 -21.96 -14.35
C SER A 40 11.15 -20.58 -13.72
N LEU A 41 12.21 -19.82 -14.03
CA LEU A 41 12.51 -18.51 -13.44
C LEU A 41 11.35 -17.51 -13.55
N SER A 42 11.08 -16.81 -12.44
CA SER A 42 10.22 -15.62 -12.42
C SER A 42 11.05 -14.35 -12.61
N THR A 43 10.94 -13.70 -13.77
CA THR A 43 11.59 -12.41 -14.04
C THR A 43 10.70 -11.21 -13.71
N ARG A 44 9.56 -11.42 -13.04
CA ARG A 44 8.64 -10.33 -12.72
C ARG A 44 9.17 -9.49 -11.58
N ASP A 45 8.87 -8.21 -11.63
CA ASP A 45 8.99 -7.34 -10.47
C ASP A 45 7.94 -7.74 -9.42
N SER A 46 8.30 -7.54 -8.14
CA SER A 46 7.33 -7.55 -7.06
C SER A 46 6.58 -6.23 -7.07
N VAL A 47 5.25 -6.30 -7.13
CA VAL A 47 4.39 -5.11 -7.05
C VAL A 47 3.91 -4.99 -5.61
N ILE A 48 4.35 -3.94 -4.94
CA ILE A 48 4.09 -3.68 -3.54
C ILE A 48 2.94 -2.69 -3.45
N ASP A 49 1.81 -3.15 -2.94
CA ASP A 49 0.63 -2.33 -2.80
C ASP A 49 0.74 -1.45 -1.55
N VAL A 50 0.52 -0.15 -1.70
CA VAL A 50 0.73 0.83 -0.62
C VAL A 50 -0.55 1.62 -0.36
N ALA A 51 -0.96 1.68 0.91
CA ALA A 51 -1.97 2.61 1.38
C ALA A 51 -1.29 3.92 1.79
N PHE A 52 -1.57 4.99 1.04
CA PHE A 52 -1.10 6.32 1.37
C PHE A 52 -2.10 7.04 2.26
N LEU A 53 -1.65 7.38 3.45
CA LEU A 53 -2.36 8.18 4.42
C LEU A 53 -1.66 9.53 4.51
N TYR A 54 -2.40 10.59 4.80
CA TYR A 54 -1.80 11.92 4.88
C TYR A 54 -2.50 12.80 5.90
N THR A 55 -1.78 13.76 6.47
CA THR A 55 -2.35 14.67 7.47
C THR A 55 -2.99 15.90 6.82
N GLN A 56 -3.71 16.70 7.63
CA GLN A 56 -4.19 18.00 7.19
C GLN A 56 -3.03 18.98 6.91
N SER A 57 -1.89 18.85 7.60
CA SER A 57 -0.70 19.67 7.34
C SER A 57 -0.17 19.41 5.92
N PHE A 58 -0.12 18.15 5.51
CA PHE A 58 0.22 17.77 4.14
C PHE A 58 -0.69 18.48 3.13
N THR A 59 -2.02 18.38 3.28
CA THR A 59 -2.96 18.97 2.32
C THR A 59 -2.90 20.49 2.30
N ALA A 60 -2.60 21.13 3.43
CA ALA A 60 -2.36 22.57 3.50
C ALA A 60 -1.12 22.99 2.70
N ASP A 61 -0.03 22.26 2.80
CA ASP A 61 1.24 22.59 2.14
C ASP A 61 1.20 22.34 0.64
N ILE A 62 0.56 21.25 0.20
CA ILE A 62 0.38 20.95 -1.23
C ILE A 62 -0.79 21.69 -1.87
N SER A 63 -1.44 22.63 -1.18
CA SER A 63 -2.66 23.32 -1.61
C SER A 63 -2.56 24.00 -2.99
N ARG A 64 -1.34 24.28 -3.48
CA ARG A 64 -1.08 24.80 -4.84
C ARG A 64 -1.25 23.73 -5.96
N LEU A 65 -1.16 22.44 -5.62
CA LEU A 65 -1.33 21.30 -6.53
C LEU A 65 -2.78 20.80 -6.60
N ASN A 66 -3.70 21.43 -5.86
CA ASN A 66 -5.15 21.23 -5.85
C ASN A 66 -5.67 19.82 -5.43
N GLN A 67 -4.89 18.74 -5.46
CA GLN A 67 -5.30 17.41 -4.97
C GLN A 67 -4.10 16.56 -4.46
N PRO A 68 -4.26 15.79 -3.36
CA PRO A 68 -3.26 14.83 -2.85
C PRO A 68 -2.79 13.77 -3.85
N GLN A 69 -3.72 13.25 -4.66
CA GLN A 69 -3.48 12.07 -5.49
C GLN A 69 -2.40 12.28 -6.56
N PRO A 70 -2.47 13.31 -7.43
CA PRO A 70 -1.42 13.54 -8.44
C PRO A 70 -0.03 13.71 -7.83
N TYR A 71 0.06 14.34 -6.66
CA TYR A 71 1.33 14.51 -5.96
C TYR A 71 1.90 13.16 -5.48
N ILE A 72 1.05 12.33 -4.86
CA ILE A 72 1.44 11.00 -4.39
C ILE A 72 1.86 10.10 -5.57
N ASP A 73 1.15 10.18 -6.69
CA ASP A 73 1.46 9.39 -7.88
C ASP A 73 2.81 9.79 -8.53
N ASP A 74 3.14 11.09 -8.53
CA ASP A 74 4.45 11.59 -8.96
C ASP A 74 5.57 11.13 -8.00
N LEU A 75 5.34 11.23 -6.68
CA LEU A 75 6.27 10.75 -5.66
C LEU A 75 6.57 9.24 -5.83
N ILE A 76 5.55 8.42 -6.03
CA ILE A 76 5.70 6.97 -6.29
C ILE A 76 6.47 6.73 -7.58
N SER A 77 6.22 7.52 -8.63
CA SER A 77 6.95 7.40 -9.89
C SER A 77 8.44 7.66 -9.69
N GLY A 78 8.80 8.66 -8.87
CA GLY A 78 10.18 8.92 -8.45
C GLY A 78 10.81 7.76 -7.67
N VAL A 79 10.08 7.20 -6.70
CA VAL A 79 10.53 6.03 -5.92
C VAL A 79 10.73 4.80 -6.82
N ASN A 80 9.82 4.55 -7.75
CA ASN A 80 9.91 3.45 -8.72
C ASN A 80 11.11 3.60 -9.66
N ASN A 81 11.49 4.82 -10.03
CA ASN A 81 12.72 5.06 -10.77
C ASN A 81 13.98 4.73 -9.94
N ILE A 82 13.97 4.99 -8.63
CA ILE A 82 15.09 4.66 -7.72
C ILE A 82 15.24 3.15 -7.53
N TYR A 83 14.14 2.45 -7.23
CA TYR A 83 14.15 0.99 -7.03
C TYR A 83 14.34 0.21 -8.34
N GLY A 84 13.64 0.63 -9.39
CA GLY A 84 13.69 0.05 -10.73
C GLY A 84 14.94 0.49 -11.50
N ASP A 85 14.81 1.49 -12.36
CA ASP A 85 15.83 1.86 -13.36
C ASP A 85 17.20 2.19 -12.76
N THR A 86 17.25 2.76 -11.56
CA THR A 86 18.52 3.20 -10.95
C THR A 86 19.25 2.11 -10.18
N SER A 87 18.51 1.20 -9.52
CA SER A 87 19.07 0.21 -8.58
C SER A 87 18.79 -1.25 -8.96
N GLU A 88 17.90 -1.50 -9.91
CA GLU A 88 17.54 -2.81 -10.46
C GLU A 88 17.11 -3.82 -9.36
N THR A 89 16.37 -3.37 -8.36
CA THR A 89 15.92 -4.21 -7.24
C THR A 89 14.79 -5.15 -7.65
N GLY A 90 14.12 -4.85 -8.77
CA GLY A 90 12.91 -5.51 -9.25
C GLY A 90 11.73 -5.37 -8.28
N ILE A 91 11.58 -4.18 -7.71
CA ILE A 91 10.46 -3.78 -6.84
C ILE A 91 9.77 -2.61 -7.52
N GLN A 92 8.45 -2.65 -7.57
CA GLN A 92 7.60 -1.55 -8.01
C GLN A 92 6.56 -1.29 -6.91
N PHE A 93 6.27 -0.03 -6.64
CA PHE A 93 5.23 0.39 -5.71
C PHE A 93 4.00 0.85 -6.47
N ARG A 94 2.82 0.50 -5.94
CA ARG A 94 1.52 0.90 -6.46
C ARG A 94 0.67 1.44 -5.32
N ALA A 95 0.29 2.72 -5.36
CA ALA A 95 -0.70 3.23 -4.41
C ALA A 95 -2.05 2.58 -4.67
N VAL A 96 -2.65 1.93 -3.68
CA VAL A 96 -3.99 1.29 -3.80
C VAL A 96 -5.06 2.01 -2.99
N HIS A 97 -4.66 2.95 -2.13
CA HIS A 97 -5.56 3.72 -1.27
C HIS A 97 -4.96 5.10 -0.95
N TYR A 98 -5.82 6.10 -0.81
CA TYR A 98 -5.45 7.48 -0.46
C TYR A 98 -6.43 8.02 0.58
N GLN A 99 -5.95 8.46 1.75
CA GLN A 99 -6.88 8.95 2.78
C GLN A 99 -6.26 9.98 3.71
N GLU A 100 -7.00 11.07 3.94
CA GLU A 100 -6.66 12.03 5.00
C GLU A 100 -6.92 11.40 6.37
N LEU A 101 -5.94 11.49 7.27
CA LEU A 101 -6.06 11.12 8.66
C LEU A 101 -6.57 12.31 9.47
N ALA A 102 -7.52 12.02 10.37
CA ALA A 102 -7.92 12.95 11.43
C ALA A 102 -6.85 13.01 12.54
N TYR A 103 -5.60 13.27 12.16
CA TYR A 103 -4.52 13.47 13.10
C TYR A 103 -4.56 14.90 13.64
N GLU A 104 -4.50 15.01 14.97
CA GLU A 104 -4.39 16.29 15.67
C GLU A 104 -3.02 16.37 16.33
N ASN A 105 -2.34 17.50 16.15
CA ASN A 105 -1.08 17.76 16.82
C ASN A 105 -1.31 17.85 18.33
N PRO A 106 -0.59 17.06 19.16
CA PRO A 106 -0.74 17.12 20.61
C PRO A 106 -0.36 18.49 21.21
N ASP A 107 0.48 19.27 20.53
CA ASP A 107 0.78 20.66 20.88
C ASP A 107 0.14 21.63 19.88
N ALA A 108 -1.00 22.19 20.26
CA ALA A 108 -1.73 23.16 19.44
C ALA A 108 -0.96 24.48 19.18
N ASN A 109 0.18 24.70 19.83
CA ASN A 109 1.02 25.88 19.59
C ASN A 109 2.10 25.64 18.52
N VAL A 110 2.26 24.40 18.06
CA VAL A 110 3.26 24.02 17.06
C VAL A 110 2.56 23.81 15.71
N SER A 111 3.08 24.43 14.65
CA SER A 111 2.49 24.40 13.31
C SER A 111 2.96 23.23 12.43
N TRP A 112 3.88 22.41 12.93
CA TRP A 112 4.45 21.24 12.26
C TRP A 112 4.24 20.00 13.14
N ASN A 113 4.16 18.80 12.56
CA ASN A 113 3.93 17.57 13.34
C ASN A 113 5.22 16.78 13.51
N SER A 114 5.34 16.01 14.59
CA SER A 114 6.47 15.10 14.75
C SER A 114 6.21 13.77 14.02
N VAL A 115 7.14 13.33 13.16
CA VAL A 115 7.04 12.00 12.52
C VAL A 115 7.16 10.86 13.52
N ASP A 116 7.91 11.04 14.62
CA ASP A 116 8.00 10.05 15.70
C ASP A 116 6.64 9.88 16.38
N HIS A 117 5.93 10.98 16.65
CA HIS A 117 4.59 10.92 17.21
C HIS A 117 3.59 10.29 16.23
N LEU A 118 3.63 10.65 14.94
CA LEU A 118 2.80 10.01 13.90
C LEU A 118 3.06 8.50 13.81
N MET A 119 4.32 8.08 13.89
CA MET A 119 4.72 6.67 13.92
C MET A 119 4.22 5.96 15.18
N ASP A 120 4.30 6.57 16.37
CA ASP A 120 3.74 5.98 17.59
C ASP A 120 2.21 5.89 17.55
N GLN A 121 1.54 6.89 16.94
CA GLN A 121 0.08 6.90 16.80
C GLN A 121 -0.43 5.85 15.81
N TYR A 122 0.14 5.78 14.60
CA TYR A 122 -0.43 5.02 13.49
C TYR A 122 0.47 3.92 12.93
N GLY A 123 1.77 3.92 13.20
CA GLY A 123 2.70 2.93 12.62
C GLY A 123 3.12 1.82 13.59
N THR A 124 3.08 2.09 14.90
CA THR A 124 3.59 1.14 15.90
C THR A 124 2.58 0.04 16.23
N PRO A 125 2.92 -1.25 16.01
CA PRO A 125 1.97 -2.34 16.16
C PRO A 125 1.27 -2.39 17.52
N LYS A 126 -0.06 -2.49 17.49
CA LYS A 126 -0.95 -2.62 18.66
C LYS A 126 -0.90 -1.46 19.66
N LYS A 127 -0.43 -0.28 19.24
CA LYS A 127 -0.49 0.94 20.05
C LYS A 127 -1.49 1.94 19.48
N ASN A 128 -2.02 2.81 20.35
CA ASN A 128 -2.76 4.02 19.97
C ASN A 128 -3.77 3.81 18.84
N GLN A 129 -3.63 4.53 17.73
CA GLN A 129 -4.48 4.50 16.55
C GLN A 129 -3.97 3.54 15.45
N TRP A 130 -3.02 2.65 15.75
CA TRP A 130 -2.50 1.67 14.77
C TRP A 130 -3.60 0.77 14.19
N ALA A 131 -4.65 0.48 14.97
CA ALA A 131 -5.78 -0.28 14.46
C ALA A 131 -6.52 0.43 13.31
N VAL A 132 -6.46 1.77 13.25
CA VAL A 132 -7.06 2.57 12.18
C VAL A 132 -6.28 2.40 10.88
N SER A 133 -4.97 2.63 10.91
CA SER A 133 -4.10 2.46 9.74
C SER A 133 -4.07 1.00 9.27
N GLU A 134 -4.05 0.05 10.21
CA GLU A 134 -4.08 -1.38 9.88
C GLU A 134 -5.41 -1.80 9.27
N LYS A 135 -6.54 -1.25 9.73
CA LYS A 135 -7.85 -1.46 9.10
C LYS A 135 -7.81 -0.98 7.65
N ILE A 136 -7.31 0.24 7.41
CA ILE A 136 -7.20 0.81 6.05
C ILE A 136 -6.29 -0.04 5.17
N ARG A 137 -5.14 -0.48 5.69
CA ARG A 137 -4.23 -1.38 4.98
C ARG A 137 -4.90 -2.69 4.60
N ALA A 138 -5.51 -3.37 5.57
CA ALA A 138 -6.16 -4.66 5.36
C ALA A 138 -7.32 -4.55 4.35
N MET A 139 -8.19 -3.54 4.49
CA MET A 139 -9.30 -3.35 3.56
C MET A 139 -8.82 -2.98 2.16
N SER A 140 -7.72 -2.23 2.02
CA SER A 140 -7.13 -1.85 0.73
C SER A 140 -6.38 -2.95 0.01
N GLY A 141 -6.04 -4.04 0.71
CA GLY A 141 -5.14 -5.05 0.16
C GLY A 141 -3.70 -4.54 0.06
N ALA A 142 -3.35 -3.49 0.80
CA ALA A 142 -2.00 -2.94 0.78
C ALA A 142 -1.03 -3.82 1.58
N ASP A 143 0.18 -4.00 1.07
CA ASP A 143 1.31 -4.58 1.78
C ASP A 143 1.82 -3.62 2.84
N LEU A 144 1.91 -2.34 2.50
CA LEU A 144 2.53 -1.29 3.31
C LEU A 144 1.60 -0.11 3.58
N VAL A 145 1.92 0.66 4.61
CA VAL A 145 1.32 1.96 4.89
C VAL A 145 2.40 3.04 4.79
N VAL A 146 2.11 4.11 4.06
CA VAL A 146 2.94 5.32 4.05
C VAL A 146 2.09 6.47 4.59
N ILE A 147 2.63 7.22 5.54
CA ILE A 147 1.97 8.41 6.10
C ILE A 147 2.78 9.64 5.70
N LEU A 148 2.15 10.54 4.95
CA LEU A 148 2.74 11.80 4.52
C LEU A 148 2.28 12.95 5.41
N ASP A 149 3.23 13.73 5.89
CA ASP A 149 2.99 14.94 6.66
C ASP A 149 3.42 16.20 5.89
N GLY A 150 3.13 17.38 6.46
CA GLY A 150 3.54 18.66 5.88
C GLY A 150 5.05 18.87 5.92
N GLN A 151 5.47 20.12 5.82
CA GLN A 151 6.87 20.50 5.94
C GLN A 151 7.38 20.24 7.38
N PRO A 152 8.66 19.86 7.54
CA PRO A 152 9.19 19.37 8.81
C PRO A 152 9.22 20.42 9.93
N GLY A 153 9.24 21.72 9.58
CA GLY A 153 9.38 22.78 10.56
C GLY A 153 10.67 22.64 11.37
N GLU A 154 10.55 22.35 12.67
CA GLU A 154 11.69 22.09 13.57
C GLU A 154 11.85 20.61 13.94
N ASP A 155 11.14 19.69 13.26
CA ASP A 155 11.32 18.26 13.47
C ASP A 155 12.77 17.82 13.14
N GLU A 156 13.30 16.88 13.93
CA GLU A 156 14.67 16.39 13.76
C GLU A 156 14.80 15.44 12.57
N TYR A 157 13.70 14.78 12.21
CA TYR A 157 13.66 13.73 11.20
C TYR A 157 12.84 14.16 9.99
N SER A 158 13.34 13.88 8.77
CA SER A 158 12.55 14.02 7.54
C SER A 158 11.66 12.81 7.27
N GLY A 159 12.00 11.66 7.86
CA GLY A 159 11.32 10.39 7.70
C GLY A 159 11.60 9.46 8.87
N LEU A 160 10.72 8.48 9.05
CA LEU A 160 10.86 7.42 10.03
C LEU A 160 10.15 6.15 9.56
N ALA A 161 10.86 5.03 9.59
CA ALA A 161 10.32 3.69 9.42
C ALA A 161 10.96 2.71 10.40
N ALA A 162 10.23 1.62 10.67
CA ALA A 162 10.75 0.49 11.42
C ALA A 162 10.76 -0.76 10.54
N GLY A 163 11.86 -1.52 10.60
CA GLY A 163 12.05 -2.76 9.86
C GLY A 163 12.41 -3.94 10.75
N THR A 164 12.36 -5.15 10.17
CA THR A 164 12.89 -6.36 10.81
C THR A 164 14.42 -6.39 10.69
N VAL A 165 15.10 -6.71 11.79
CA VAL A 165 16.57 -6.74 11.89
C VAL A 165 17.08 -8.11 12.33
N GLY A 166 18.25 -8.51 11.85
CA GLY A 166 18.97 -9.72 12.30
C GLY A 166 18.26 -11.06 12.05
N SER A 167 17.18 -11.10 11.26
CA SER A 167 16.41 -12.33 11.01
C SER A 167 16.94 -13.17 9.85
N LYS A 168 18.12 -12.82 9.30
CA LYS A 168 18.73 -13.45 8.12
C LYS A 168 17.80 -13.49 6.93
N GLY A 169 17.07 -12.40 6.72
CA GLY A 169 16.17 -12.20 5.59
C GLY A 169 14.74 -12.71 5.78
N TYR A 170 14.40 -13.39 6.88
CA TYR A 170 13.07 -13.92 7.09
C TYR A 170 12.14 -12.95 7.85
N PHE A 171 11.00 -12.59 7.24
CA PHE A 171 9.98 -11.72 7.84
C PHE A 171 8.92 -12.51 8.60
N ALA A 172 9.29 -13.12 9.73
CA ALA A 172 8.35 -13.88 10.55
C ALA A 172 7.24 -12.99 11.17
N ASN A 173 6.00 -13.07 10.67
CA ASN A 173 4.84 -12.36 11.22
C ASN A 173 5.06 -10.84 11.39
N ASN A 174 5.77 -10.20 10.45
CA ASN A 174 6.16 -8.80 10.61
C ASN A 174 4.95 -7.87 10.57
N ARG A 175 4.88 -6.98 11.57
CA ARG A 175 3.87 -5.89 11.67
C ARG A 175 4.50 -4.50 11.51
N GLN A 176 5.82 -4.41 11.40
CA GLN A 176 6.58 -3.19 11.11
C GLN A 176 6.60 -3.01 9.59
N ARG A 177 5.58 -2.32 9.09
CA ARG A 177 5.28 -2.13 7.65
C ARG A 177 4.75 -0.73 7.35
N THR A 178 5.13 0.21 8.19
CA THR A 178 4.73 1.61 8.08
C THR A 178 5.98 2.48 7.92
N ALA A 179 5.91 3.41 6.98
CA ALA A 179 6.81 4.53 6.87
C ALA A 179 6.04 5.83 7.11
N VAL A 180 6.68 6.80 7.74
CA VAL A 180 6.16 8.15 7.95
C VAL A 180 7.20 9.12 7.41
N MET A 181 6.79 10.17 6.70
CA MET A 181 7.72 11.20 6.26
C MET A 181 7.06 12.57 6.14
N HIS A 182 7.88 13.60 6.26
CA HIS A 182 7.52 14.96 5.90
C HIS A 182 7.62 15.15 4.39
N THR A 183 6.80 16.05 3.87
CA THR A 183 7.07 16.68 2.57
C THR A 183 8.17 17.71 2.72
N THR A 184 8.94 17.94 1.66
CA THR A 184 10.05 18.88 1.64
C THR A 184 10.02 19.70 0.35
N ASN A 185 10.41 20.97 0.41
CA ASN A 185 10.38 21.84 -0.78
C ASN A 185 11.50 21.55 -1.82
N PHE A 186 12.16 20.40 -1.73
CA PHE A 186 13.35 20.05 -2.50
C PHE A 186 13.18 18.64 -3.06
N ASN A 187 13.81 18.31 -4.19
CA ASN A 187 13.74 17.01 -4.91
C ASN A 187 14.33 15.83 -4.12
N GLU A 188 13.95 15.72 -2.85
CA GLU A 188 14.48 14.88 -1.78
C GLU A 188 13.42 13.89 -1.30
N GLU A 189 12.15 14.13 -1.62
CA GLU A 189 10.99 13.41 -1.09
C GLU A 189 10.99 11.96 -1.59
N GLU A 190 11.25 11.72 -2.87
CA GLU A 190 11.36 10.38 -3.41
C GLU A 190 12.55 9.61 -2.83
N SER A 191 13.65 10.32 -2.52
CA SER A 191 14.83 9.71 -1.89
C SER A 191 14.58 9.40 -0.41
N THR A 192 13.84 10.27 0.28
CA THR A 192 13.44 10.07 1.68
C THR A 192 12.47 8.90 1.77
N LEU A 193 11.43 8.87 0.93
CA LEU A 193 10.50 7.75 0.90
C LEU A 193 11.21 6.43 0.56
N ALA A 194 12.10 6.44 -0.43
CA ALA A 194 12.86 5.25 -0.77
C ALA A 194 13.80 4.80 0.36
N HIS A 195 14.38 5.72 1.14
CA HIS A 195 15.15 5.41 2.34
C HIS A 195 14.28 4.70 3.39
N GLU A 196 13.13 5.28 3.73
CA GLU A 196 12.23 4.73 4.74
C GLU A 196 11.62 3.38 4.32
N LEU A 197 11.26 3.24 3.04
CA LEU A 197 10.86 1.94 2.49
C LEU A 197 12.04 0.95 2.53
N GLY A 198 13.28 1.41 2.33
CA GLY A 198 14.47 0.59 2.54
C GLY A 198 14.51 -0.02 3.95
N HIS A 199 14.22 0.76 4.98
CA HIS A 199 14.08 0.26 6.34
C HIS A 199 12.97 -0.78 6.48
N VAL A 200 11.78 -0.55 5.91
CA VAL A 200 10.68 -1.53 5.93
C VAL A 200 11.11 -2.88 5.33
N PHE A 201 11.91 -2.86 4.27
CA PHE A 201 12.48 -4.06 3.63
C PHE A 201 13.68 -4.67 4.38
N GLY A 202 14.07 -4.08 5.52
CA GLY A 202 15.10 -4.61 6.39
C GLY A 202 16.50 -4.06 6.11
N LEU A 203 16.63 -2.95 5.40
CA LEU A 203 17.92 -2.29 5.26
C LEU A 203 18.26 -1.48 6.51
N ALA A 204 19.54 -1.48 6.88
CA ALA A 204 20.09 -0.58 7.88
C ALA A 204 20.83 0.58 7.23
N HIS A 205 21.14 1.57 8.06
CA HIS A 205 22.09 2.60 7.73
C HIS A 205 23.48 2.09 7.36
N GLY A 206 24.32 2.92 6.75
CA GLY A 206 25.70 2.58 6.39
C GLY A 206 26.61 2.27 7.59
N ALA A 207 27.77 1.66 7.34
CA ALA A 207 28.66 1.12 8.37
C ALA A 207 29.20 2.13 9.41
N ARG A 208 29.15 3.44 9.11
CA ARG A 208 29.54 4.51 10.05
C ARG A 208 28.43 4.86 11.05
N GLN A 209 27.25 4.29 10.88
CA GLN A 209 26.08 4.49 11.74
C GLN A 209 25.81 3.20 12.52
N PRO A 210 25.34 3.28 13.78
CA PRO A 210 24.93 2.10 14.53
C PRO A 210 23.68 1.48 13.90
N GLY A 211 23.60 0.15 13.92
CA GLY A 211 22.45 -0.60 13.44
C GLY A 211 22.85 -1.88 12.70
N GLU A 212 21.91 -2.81 12.60
CA GLU A 212 22.05 -4.02 11.80
C GLU A 212 20.82 -4.14 10.92
N GLY A 213 21.02 -4.54 9.66
CA GLY A 213 19.93 -4.85 8.75
C GLY A 213 19.34 -6.23 9.04
N ILE A 214 18.41 -6.66 8.19
CA ILE A 214 17.87 -8.01 8.20
C ILE A 214 18.94 -9.07 7.87
N PHE A 215 19.95 -8.66 7.10
CA PHE A 215 21.24 -9.30 6.98
C PHE A 215 22.34 -8.35 7.47
N GLY A 216 23.47 -8.88 7.96
CA GLY A 216 24.60 -8.05 8.39
C GLY A 216 25.20 -7.17 7.28
N TRP A 217 24.97 -7.51 6.00
CA TRP A 217 25.40 -6.75 4.82
C TRP A 217 24.29 -5.91 4.19
N ALA A 218 23.05 -5.97 4.70
CA ALA A 218 21.90 -5.23 4.19
C ALA A 218 21.93 -3.76 4.66
N ARG A 219 22.86 -2.97 4.09
CA ARG A 219 23.12 -1.61 4.54
C ARG A 219 23.68 -0.69 3.45
N GLY A 220 23.62 0.61 3.72
CA GLY A 220 24.23 1.64 2.87
C GLY A 220 25.75 1.57 2.79
N TYR A 221 26.29 2.20 1.75
CA TYR A 221 27.71 2.35 1.47
C TYR A 221 28.04 3.80 1.07
N GLY A 222 29.28 4.23 1.28
CA GLY A 222 29.79 5.51 0.82
C GLY A 222 31.31 5.55 0.80
N VAL A 223 31.86 6.50 0.04
CA VAL A 223 33.29 6.78 -0.10
C VAL A 223 33.49 8.28 0.10
N ASP A 224 34.44 8.65 0.96
CA ASP A 224 34.67 10.03 1.36
C ASP A 224 34.95 10.95 0.17
N ASN A 225 34.18 12.04 0.05
CA ASN A 225 34.26 13.03 -1.02
C ASN A 225 33.90 12.52 -2.42
N GLU A 226 33.44 11.27 -2.55
CA GLU A 226 33.06 10.69 -3.84
C GLU A 226 31.54 10.48 -3.92
N PHE A 227 30.96 9.67 -3.02
CA PHE A 227 29.52 9.40 -2.99
C PHE A 227 29.04 8.76 -1.68
N ALA A 228 27.73 8.76 -1.46
CA ALA A 228 27.07 7.96 -0.44
C ALA A 228 25.74 7.44 -1.01
N THR A 229 25.49 6.14 -0.90
CA THR A 229 24.21 5.52 -1.33
C THR A 229 23.07 5.85 -0.37
N ILE A 230 21.84 5.59 -0.79
CA ILE A 230 20.61 6.10 -0.16
C ILE A 230 20.49 5.81 1.33
N MET A 231 20.96 4.63 1.79
CA MET A 231 20.90 4.26 3.21
C MET A 231 22.06 4.81 4.04
N ALA A 232 23.06 5.45 3.44
CA ALA A 232 24.19 6.05 4.14
C ALA A 232 23.94 7.55 4.36
N TYR A 233 24.25 8.07 5.55
CA TYR A 233 24.16 9.51 5.78
C TYR A 233 25.28 10.21 5.01
N SER A 234 24.93 10.93 3.95
CA SER A 234 25.86 11.61 3.04
C SER A 234 26.83 12.55 3.79
N GLY A 235 26.35 13.24 4.83
CA GLY A 235 27.17 14.12 5.66
C GLY A 235 28.34 13.42 6.36
N LEU A 236 28.22 12.11 6.64
CA LEU A 236 29.32 11.32 7.22
C LEU A 236 30.44 11.03 6.21
N TYR A 237 30.20 11.24 4.91
CA TYR A 237 31.16 11.03 3.82
C TYR A 237 31.56 12.34 3.14
N ASN A 238 31.25 13.49 3.75
CA ASN A 238 31.46 14.82 3.17
C ASN A 238 30.77 15.01 1.80
N MET A 239 29.59 14.40 1.65
CA MET A 239 28.78 14.51 0.44
C MET A 239 27.55 15.37 0.67
N THR A 240 27.17 16.15 -0.33
CA THR A 240 25.86 16.80 -0.37
C THR A 240 24.78 15.72 -0.56
N PRO A 241 23.73 15.68 0.27
CA PRO A 241 22.63 14.74 0.10
C PRO A 241 21.86 15.01 -1.22
N PHE A 242 21.07 14.03 -1.64
CA PHE A 242 20.07 14.12 -2.72
C PHE A 242 20.60 14.44 -4.13
N THR A 243 21.88 14.17 -4.38
CA THR A 243 22.46 14.12 -5.75
C THR A 243 22.14 12.79 -6.45
N ASP A 244 22.31 12.70 -7.77
CA ASP A 244 22.10 11.45 -8.53
C ASP A 244 22.90 10.26 -7.97
N LEU A 245 24.08 10.52 -7.39
CA LEU A 245 24.93 9.52 -6.75
C LEU A 245 24.39 9.02 -5.40
N THR A 246 23.44 9.73 -4.81
CA THR A 246 22.79 9.38 -3.54
C THR A 246 21.43 8.71 -3.70
N LYS A 247 20.82 8.79 -4.88
CA LYS A 247 19.52 8.17 -5.21
C LYS A 247 19.66 6.72 -5.70
N ARG A 248 20.51 5.94 -5.03
CA ARG A 248 20.77 4.53 -5.38
C ARG A 248 21.00 3.68 -4.14
N PHE A 249 20.57 2.43 -4.19
CA PHE A 249 20.93 1.43 -3.19
C PHE A 249 22.35 0.90 -3.41
N SER A 250 23.01 0.46 -2.33
CA SER A 250 24.35 -0.13 -2.43
C SER A 250 24.32 -1.44 -3.21
N ASN A 251 25.25 -1.56 -4.16
CA ASN A 251 25.36 -2.71 -5.06
C ASN A 251 26.82 -2.90 -5.50
N PRO A 252 27.55 -3.89 -4.96
CA PRO A 252 28.96 -4.11 -5.29
C PRO A 252 29.22 -4.49 -6.75
N ARG A 253 28.18 -4.92 -7.49
CA ARG A 253 28.27 -5.28 -8.91
C ARG A 253 28.14 -4.07 -9.84
N SER A 254 27.65 -2.94 -9.34
CA SER A 254 27.44 -1.72 -10.13
C SER A 254 28.63 -0.77 -10.01
N MET A 255 29.09 -0.26 -11.15
CA MET A 255 30.19 0.72 -11.24
C MET A 255 29.67 2.16 -11.46
N ALA A 256 28.37 2.39 -11.25
CA ALA A 256 27.71 3.66 -11.52
C ALA A 256 27.96 4.74 -10.44
N CYS A 257 28.85 4.48 -9.48
CA CYS A 257 29.25 5.41 -8.44
C CYS A 257 30.60 6.04 -8.79
N GLU A 258 30.62 6.91 -9.81
CA GLU A 258 31.84 7.57 -10.30
C GLU A 258 32.94 6.58 -10.76
N GLY A 259 32.54 5.46 -11.35
CA GLY A 259 33.48 4.41 -11.76
C GLY A 259 34.08 3.63 -10.58
N LEU A 260 33.54 3.79 -9.37
CA LEU A 260 33.79 2.95 -8.21
C LEU A 260 32.63 1.96 -8.02
N PRO A 261 32.87 0.80 -7.38
CA PRO A 261 31.81 -0.08 -6.93
C PRO A 261 30.85 0.64 -5.99
N CYS A 262 29.55 0.52 -6.24
CA CYS A 262 28.51 1.14 -5.40
C CYS A 262 28.25 0.41 -4.08
N GLY A 263 29.12 -0.50 -3.65
CA GLY A 263 28.92 -1.32 -2.46
C GLY A 263 30.13 -2.19 -2.16
N VAL A 264 29.99 -3.03 -1.14
CA VAL A 264 30.98 -4.04 -0.76
C VAL A 264 30.30 -5.40 -0.80
N ASP A 265 30.99 -6.40 -1.34
CA ASP A 265 30.46 -7.75 -1.50
C ASP A 265 29.93 -8.32 -0.17
N LYS A 266 28.76 -8.96 -0.22
CA LYS A 266 28.06 -9.52 0.95
C LYS A 266 28.85 -10.62 1.68
N THR A 267 29.89 -11.19 1.06
CA THR A 267 30.81 -12.15 1.68
C THR A 267 31.84 -11.49 2.60
N ASP A 268 32.02 -10.17 2.51
CA ASP A 268 32.81 -9.42 3.49
C ASP A 268 32.00 -9.30 4.80
N SER A 269 32.38 -10.12 5.79
CA SER A 269 31.70 -10.19 7.08
C SER A 269 31.81 -8.92 7.92
N GLU A 270 32.75 -8.03 7.61
CA GLU A 270 32.98 -6.79 8.37
C GLU A 270 32.33 -5.60 7.65
N ASN A 271 32.61 -5.45 6.35
CA ASN A 271 32.27 -4.25 5.58
C ASN A 271 31.18 -4.46 4.53
N GLY A 272 30.63 -5.67 4.37
CA GLY A 272 29.64 -5.99 3.34
C GLY A 272 28.49 -4.98 3.31
N ALA A 273 28.16 -4.47 2.13
CA ALA A 273 27.17 -3.43 1.91
C ALA A 273 26.55 -3.63 0.53
N ASP A 274 25.49 -4.43 0.49
CA ASP A 274 24.80 -4.87 -0.73
C ASP A 274 23.29 -4.82 -0.50
N ALA A 275 22.73 -3.61 -0.43
CA ALA A 275 21.30 -3.40 -0.21
C ALA A 275 20.46 -4.00 -1.35
N VAL A 276 20.93 -3.96 -2.61
CA VAL A 276 20.19 -4.51 -3.75
C VAL A 276 19.96 -6.01 -3.60
N SER A 277 20.98 -6.79 -3.22
CA SER A 277 20.79 -8.22 -2.95
C SER A 277 19.82 -8.49 -1.80
N ALA A 278 19.74 -7.60 -0.80
CA ALA A 278 18.85 -7.77 0.35
C ALA A 278 17.41 -7.51 -0.06
N LEU A 279 17.17 -6.42 -0.81
CA LEU A 279 15.88 -6.08 -1.38
C LEU A 279 15.37 -7.19 -2.32
N GLN A 280 16.22 -7.75 -3.18
CA GLN A 280 15.87 -8.88 -4.05
C GLN A 280 15.51 -10.14 -3.26
N ALA A 281 16.19 -10.39 -2.14
CA ALA A 281 15.87 -11.54 -1.27
C ALA A 281 14.55 -11.35 -0.49
N THR A 282 14.15 -10.12 -0.20
CA THR A 282 12.99 -9.84 0.66
C THR A 282 11.74 -9.41 -0.09
N ARG A 283 11.84 -8.98 -1.35
CA ARG A 283 10.72 -8.40 -2.11
C ARG A 283 9.45 -9.27 -2.17
N TYR A 284 9.60 -10.58 -2.39
CA TYR A 284 8.47 -11.48 -2.49
C TYR A 284 7.78 -11.75 -1.14
N GLN A 285 8.52 -11.62 -0.04
CA GLN A 285 7.93 -11.68 1.30
C GLN A 285 7.10 -10.44 1.59
N VAL A 286 7.60 -9.26 1.22
CA VAL A 286 6.89 -7.99 1.43
C VAL A 286 5.63 -7.92 0.55
N GLU A 287 5.71 -8.35 -0.71
CA GLU A 287 4.56 -8.50 -1.63
C GLU A 287 3.50 -9.49 -1.10
N ALA A 288 3.88 -10.37 -0.17
CA ALA A 288 2.96 -11.33 0.45
C ALA A 288 2.37 -10.83 1.78
N PHE A 289 2.55 -9.56 2.15
CA PHE A 289 1.96 -8.98 3.37
C PHE A 289 0.45 -8.78 3.25
N ALA A 290 -0.09 -8.66 2.03
CA ALA A 290 -1.50 -8.75 1.73
C ALA A 290 -1.74 -9.53 0.42
N PRO A 291 -2.89 -10.21 0.29
CA PRO A 291 -3.32 -10.66 -1.02
C PRO A 291 -3.76 -9.45 -1.86
N THR A 292 -3.57 -9.53 -3.18
CA THR A 292 -4.10 -8.53 -4.11
C THR A 292 -5.62 -8.47 -4.03
N ARG A 293 -6.16 -7.25 -4.02
CA ARG A 293 -7.61 -7.04 -4.03
C ARG A 293 -8.23 -7.50 -5.36
N PRO A 294 -9.34 -8.25 -5.36
CA PRO A 294 -9.98 -8.72 -6.58
C PRO A 294 -10.39 -7.59 -7.53
N THR A 295 -10.05 -7.73 -8.82
CA THR A 295 -10.51 -6.83 -9.89
C THR A 295 -11.90 -7.23 -10.37
N LEU A 296 -12.78 -6.25 -10.55
CA LEU A 296 -14.11 -6.42 -11.12
C LEU A 296 -14.10 -6.02 -12.61
N GLU A 297 -14.80 -6.79 -13.44
CA GLU A 297 -15.09 -6.38 -14.83
C GLU A 297 -15.93 -5.11 -14.85
N VAL A 298 -15.66 -4.20 -15.78
CA VAL A 298 -16.37 -2.90 -15.90
C VAL A 298 -17.36 -2.93 -17.06
N ALA A 299 -18.54 -2.35 -16.85
CA ALA A 299 -19.58 -2.11 -17.85
C ALA A 299 -19.83 -0.60 -18.00
N PHE A 300 -20.20 -0.19 -19.22
CA PHE A 300 -20.51 1.19 -19.60
C PHE A 300 -21.91 1.21 -20.22
N SER A 301 -22.78 2.12 -19.79
CA SER A 301 -24.15 2.21 -20.33
C SER A 301 -24.19 2.61 -21.81
N ASP A 302 -23.14 3.24 -22.32
CA ASP A 302 -22.98 3.58 -23.74
C ASP A 302 -22.22 2.53 -24.56
N ALA A 303 -21.82 1.42 -23.93
CA ALA A 303 -21.00 0.34 -24.48
C ALA A 303 -19.60 0.76 -25.00
N ALA A 304 -19.18 2.01 -24.80
CA ALA A 304 -17.86 2.49 -25.20
C ALA A 304 -16.82 2.15 -24.13
N GLN A 305 -15.90 1.25 -24.46
CA GLN A 305 -14.83 0.81 -23.57
C GLN A 305 -13.83 1.94 -23.33
N ARG A 306 -13.44 2.12 -22.08
CA ARG A 306 -12.47 3.12 -21.61
C ARG A 306 -11.55 2.49 -20.57
N ASN A 307 -10.41 3.12 -20.31
CA ASN A 307 -9.45 2.65 -19.31
C ASN A 307 -9.96 2.97 -17.90
N VAL A 308 -10.77 2.07 -17.35
CA VAL A 308 -11.30 2.13 -15.98
C VAL A 308 -10.95 0.82 -15.29
N THR A 309 -10.44 0.90 -14.07
CA THR A 309 -10.21 -0.28 -13.23
C THR A 309 -11.03 -0.18 -11.96
N MET A 310 -11.63 -1.29 -11.55
CA MET A 310 -12.37 -1.40 -10.29
C MET A 310 -11.82 -2.59 -9.52
N GLU A 311 -11.41 -2.36 -8.28
CA GLU A 311 -10.97 -3.40 -7.37
C GLU A 311 -11.85 -3.31 -6.12
N ALA A 312 -12.38 -4.44 -5.66
CA ALA A 312 -13.26 -4.46 -4.49
C ALA A 312 -13.08 -5.73 -3.69
N GLY A 313 -13.34 -5.66 -2.39
CA GLY A 313 -13.28 -6.81 -1.52
C GLY A 313 -13.98 -6.56 -0.19
N ALA A 314 -14.29 -7.66 0.48
CA ALA A 314 -14.88 -7.66 1.82
C ALA A 314 -13.88 -8.27 2.81
N VAL A 315 -13.69 -7.60 3.94
CA VAL A 315 -12.74 -8.01 4.98
C VAL A 315 -13.47 -8.29 6.28
N LYS A 316 -13.04 -9.36 6.97
CA LYS A 316 -13.58 -9.82 8.25
C LYS A 316 -12.76 -9.26 9.41
N ASN A 317 -13.41 -8.62 10.36
CA ASN A 317 -12.81 -8.16 11.64
C ASN A 317 -11.52 -7.34 11.46
N ASN A 318 -11.41 -6.59 10.35
CA ASN A 318 -10.20 -5.88 9.92
C ASN A 318 -8.95 -6.77 9.79
N LEU A 319 -9.13 -8.07 9.58
CA LEU A 319 -8.05 -9.01 9.27
C LEU A 319 -7.68 -8.90 7.80
N VAL A 320 -6.41 -9.19 7.49
CA VAL A 320 -5.94 -9.26 6.12
C VAL A 320 -6.54 -10.49 5.43
N GLY A 321 -7.00 -10.32 4.20
CA GLY A 321 -7.73 -11.34 3.45
C GLY A 321 -9.01 -10.77 2.86
N PHE A 322 -9.45 -11.35 1.75
CA PHE A 322 -10.73 -11.04 1.13
C PHE A 322 -11.59 -12.31 1.14
N ASP A 323 -12.73 -12.22 1.81
CA ASP A 323 -13.68 -13.31 1.97
C ASP A 323 -15.00 -12.96 1.27
N ASP A 324 -15.78 -13.96 0.89
CA ASP A 324 -17.13 -13.82 0.35
C ASP A 324 -18.22 -14.34 1.29
N SER A 325 -17.85 -15.10 2.33
CA SER A 325 -18.77 -15.68 3.32
C SER A 325 -18.35 -15.35 4.75
N PHE A 326 -19.30 -14.82 5.53
CA PHE A 326 -19.08 -14.30 6.87
C PHE A 326 -20.04 -14.93 7.87
N SER A 327 -19.59 -15.14 9.11
CA SER A 327 -20.51 -15.48 10.20
C SER A 327 -21.20 -14.22 10.72
N CYS A 328 -22.30 -14.36 11.45
CA CYS A 328 -23.04 -13.19 11.94
C CYS A 328 -22.39 -12.50 13.16
N GLU A 329 -21.36 -13.12 13.74
CA GLU A 329 -20.49 -12.47 14.73
C GLU A 329 -19.37 -11.65 14.07
N ASP A 330 -19.14 -11.83 12.77
CA ASP A 330 -18.10 -11.09 12.07
C ASP A 330 -18.53 -9.65 11.81
N THR A 331 -17.60 -8.75 12.07
CA THR A 331 -17.66 -7.36 11.62
C THR A 331 -17.12 -7.29 10.20
N VAL A 332 -17.95 -6.91 9.24
CA VAL A 332 -17.61 -6.88 7.82
C VAL A 332 -17.42 -5.45 7.35
N THR A 333 -16.33 -5.19 6.64
CA THR A 333 -16.10 -3.95 5.89
C THR A 333 -15.98 -4.29 4.42
N VAL A 334 -16.70 -3.58 3.56
CA VAL A 334 -16.67 -3.79 2.10
C VAL A 334 -16.37 -2.46 1.43
N ALA A 335 -15.29 -2.43 0.65
CA ALA A 335 -14.81 -1.22 0.00
C ALA A 335 -14.27 -1.51 -1.40
N SER A 336 -14.13 -0.45 -2.18
CA SER A 336 -13.54 -0.49 -3.51
C SER A 336 -12.52 0.61 -3.73
N THR A 337 -11.71 0.44 -4.77
CA THR A 337 -10.90 1.48 -5.42
C THR A 337 -11.29 1.49 -6.89
N ILE A 338 -11.67 2.66 -7.40
CA ILE A 338 -12.07 2.89 -8.78
C ILE A 338 -11.08 3.89 -9.38
N ARG A 339 -10.33 3.48 -10.40
CA ARG A 339 -9.53 4.42 -11.21
C ARG A 339 -10.33 4.82 -12.43
N LEU A 340 -10.58 6.10 -12.57
CA LEU A 340 -11.43 6.63 -13.62
C LEU A 340 -10.68 6.76 -14.94
N ALA A 341 -11.43 6.79 -16.03
CA ALA A 341 -10.90 7.16 -17.33
C ALA A 341 -10.47 8.62 -17.30
N GLU A 342 -9.34 8.95 -17.92
CA GLU A 342 -8.74 10.30 -17.89
C GLU A 342 -9.75 11.38 -18.35
N GLU A 343 -10.55 11.08 -19.37
CA GLU A 343 -11.57 11.98 -19.89
C GLU A 343 -12.76 12.24 -18.95
N HIS A 344 -12.91 11.43 -17.88
CA HIS A 344 -13.97 11.59 -16.88
C HIS A 344 -13.50 12.33 -15.62
N VAL A 345 -12.18 12.49 -15.43
CA VAL A 345 -11.62 13.17 -14.25
C VAL A 345 -12.00 14.65 -14.28
N GLY A 346 -12.45 15.16 -13.14
CA GLY A 346 -12.89 16.54 -12.96
C GLY A 346 -14.30 16.85 -13.48
N LEU A 347 -14.94 15.93 -14.22
CA LEU A 347 -16.35 16.06 -14.58
C LEU A 347 -17.24 15.93 -13.35
N ILE A 348 -18.39 16.59 -13.36
CA ILE A 348 -19.37 16.47 -12.28
C ILE A 348 -20.03 15.10 -12.37
N GLY A 349 -19.94 14.34 -11.29
CA GLY A 349 -20.52 13.01 -11.18
C GLY A 349 -20.57 12.53 -9.74
N SER A 350 -20.86 11.25 -9.55
CA SER A 350 -20.98 10.63 -8.23
C SER A 350 -20.38 9.24 -8.29
N ALA A 351 -19.32 8.98 -7.52
CA ALA A 351 -18.85 7.63 -7.23
C ALA A 351 -19.64 7.04 -6.07
N HIS A 352 -20.26 5.88 -6.28
CA HIS A 352 -21.26 5.36 -5.34
C HIS A 352 -21.34 3.83 -5.40
N VAL A 353 -22.18 3.31 -4.50
CA VAL A 353 -22.41 1.89 -4.30
C VAL A 353 -23.91 1.63 -4.31
N MET A 354 -24.30 0.53 -4.94
CA MET A 354 -25.63 -0.07 -4.82
C MET A 354 -25.50 -1.47 -4.25
N VAL A 355 -26.31 -1.80 -3.23
CA VAL A 355 -26.34 -3.11 -2.59
C VAL A 355 -27.71 -3.74 -2.82
N GLY A 356 -27.76 -4.79 -3.63
CA GLY A 356 -28.95 -5.65 -3.76
C GLY A 356 -28.98 -6.70 -2.66
N ALA A 357 -30.07 -6.79 -1.90
CA ALA A 357 -30.23 -7.73 -0.78
C ALA A 357 -31.44 -8.68 -0.99
N GLY A 358 -31.64 -9.14 -2.23
CA GLY A 358 -32.72 -10.04 -2.60
C GLY A 358 -34.10 -9.50 -2.23
N ALA A 359 -34.85 -10.26 -1.43
CA ALA A 359 -36.20 -9.89 -0.99
C ALA A 359 -36.24 -8.66 -0.06
N LEU A 360 -35.11 -8.26 0.53
CA LEU A 360 -35.03 -7.08 1.39
C LEU A 360 -35.03 -5.78 0.59
N GLY A 361 -34.77 -5.86 -0.73
CA GLY A 361 -34.76 -4.74 -1.65
C GLY A 361 -33.37 -4.27 -2.01
N VAL A 362 -33.27 -3.00 -2.41
CA VAL A 362 -32.02 -2.34 -2.80
C VAL A 362 -31.67 -1.27 -1.78
N PHE A 363 -30.39 -1.18 -1.47
CA PHE A 363 -29.80 -0.22 -0.56
C PHE A 363 -28.76 0.60 -1.30
N ALA A 364 -28.62 1.85 -0.89
CA ALA A 364 -27.56 2.73 -1.33
C ALA A 364 -26.95 3.38 -0.10
N VAL A 365 -25.66 3.69 -0.16
CA VAL A 365 -25.08 4.55 0.86
C VAL A 365 -25.63 5.97 0.62
N ASN A 366 -25.88 6.77 1.65
CA ASN A 366 -26.35 8.16 1.51
C ASN A 366 -25.18 9.17 1.59
N ALA A 367 -25.43 10.47 1.41
CA ALA A 367 -24.39 11.49 1.46
C ALA A 367 -23.60 11.55 2.80
N GLN A 368 -24.15 10.96 3.87
CA GLN A 368 -23.52 10.86 5.19
C GLN A 368 -22.73 9.55 5.38
N GLY A 369 -22.63 8.70 4.36
CA GLY A 369 -21.93 7.42 4.45
C GLY A 369 -22.75 6.30 5.11
N VAL A 370 -24.06 6.49 5.31
CA VAL A 370 -24.93 5.51 5.95
C VAL A 370 -25.63 4.67 4.87
N LEU A 371 -25.64 3.35 5.03
CA LEU A 371 -26.38 2.44 4.17
C LEU A 371 -27.88 2.54 4.46
N GLU A 372 -28.67 2.94 3.47
CA GLU A 372 -30.12 3.15 3.59
C GLU A 372 -30.89 2.42 2.50
N LYS A 373 -32.13 2.05 2.83
CA LYS A 373 -33.01 1.38 1.87
C LYS A 373 -33.49 2.37 0.82
N MET A 374 -33.25 2.04 -0.45
CA MET A 374 -33.61 2.84 -1.61
C MET A 374 -34.90 2.34 -2.27
N ALA A 375 -35.05 1.01 -2.42
CA ALA A 375 -36.20 0.43 -3.10
C ALA A 375 -36.64 -0.92 -2.51
N ASP A 376 -37.93 -1.25 -2.62
CA ASP A 376 -38.54 -2.53 -2.23
C ASP A 376 -38.51 -3.60 -3.34
N THR A 377 -37.68 -3.42 -4.38
CA THR A 377 -37.57 -4.34 -5.52
C THR A 377 -36.25 -5.12 -5.48
N ALA A 378 -36.24 -6.31 -6.09
CA ALA A 378 -35.00 -7.01 -6.38
C ALA A 378 -34.30 -6.40 -7.62
N VAL A 379 -32.97 -6.53 -7.67
CA VAL A 379 -32.16 -6.19 -8.83
C VAL A 379 -32.33 -7.27 -9.91
N THR A 380 -32.60 -6.84 -11.14
CA THR A 380 -32.70 -7.67 -12.35
C THR A 380 -31.86 -7.04 -13.46
N ALA A 381 -31.59 -7.78 -14.53
CA ALA A 381 -30.89 -7.23 -15.69
C ALA A 381 -31.59 -6.01 -16.31
N ASP A 382 -32.93 -5.97 -16.25
CA ASP A 382 -33.73 -4.91 -16.88
C ASP A 382 -33.78 -3.61 -16.05
N ASN A 383 -33.57 -3.67 -14.73
CA ASN A 383 -33.66 -2.51 -13.84
C ASN A 383 -32.33 -2.09 -13.21
N LEU A 384 -31.25 -2.86 -13.41
CA LEU A 384 -29.94 -2.64 -12.79
C LEU A 384 -29.39 -1.24 -13.06
N GLU A 385 -29.32 -0.81 -14.31
CA GLU A 385 -28.77 0.51 -14.66
C GLU A 385 -29.60 1.65 -14.05
N ALA A 386 -30.93 1.55 -14.09
CA ALA A 386 -31.83 2.57 -13.53
C ALA A 386 -31.69 2.68 -12.01
N LEU A 387 -31.63 1.55 -11.30
CA LEU A 387 -31.43 1.52 -9.84
C LEU A 387 -30.04 2.02 -9.47
N PHE A 388 -29.01 1.68 -10.25
CA PHE A 388 -27.66 2.16 -10.01
C PHE A 388 -27.58 3.69 -10.18
N ALA A 389 -28.18 4.25 -11.23
CA ALA A 389 -28.30 5.70 -11.40
C ALA A 389 -29.08 6.36 -10.24
N GLU A 390 -30.12 5.73 -9.73
CA GLU A 390 -30.86 6.24 -8.55
C GLU A 390 -29.98 6.29 -7.29
N ALA A 391 -29.10 5.28 -7.10
CA ALA A 391 -28.17 5.23 -5.98
C ALA A 391 -27.12 6.38 -5.99
N SER A 392 -26.98 7.09 -7.11
CA SER A 392 -26.07 8.22 -7.25
C SER A 392 -26.67 9.55 -6.76
N GLN A 393 -27.97 9.61 -6.46
CA GLN A 393 -28.69 10.86 -6.17
C GLN A 393 -28.16 11.57 -4.92
N GLY A 394 -28.03 12.90 -5.02
CA GLY A 394 -27.63 13.76 -3.89
C GLY A 394 -26.13 13.81 -3.59
N ARG A 395 -25.27 13.28 -4.48
CA ARG A 395 -23.83 13.07 -4.24
C ARG A 395 -22.92 13.58 -5.36
N THR A 396 -23.30 14.67 -6.02
CA THR A 396 -22.52 15.18 -7.15
C THR A 396 -21.34 16.04 -6.69
N ALA A 397 -20.16 15.69 -7.19
CA ALA A 397 -18.93 16.44 -7.02
C ALA A 397 -18.04 16.27 -8.27
N PRO A 398 -17.01 17.11 -8.47
CA PRO A 398 -15.98 16.81 -9.44
C PRO A 398 -15.32 15.47 -9.10
N LEU A 399 -15.36 14.52 -10.02
CA LEU A 399 -14.76 13.21 -9.83
C LEU A 399 -13.23 13.29 -9.82
N ARG A 400 -12.61 12.48 -8.96
CA ARG A 400 -11.15 12.39 -8.84
C ARG A 400 -10.60 11.30 -9.77
N THR A 401 -9.28 11.27 -9.94
CA THR A 401 -8.60 10.19 -10.66
C THR A 401 -8.88 8.84 -10.02
N VAL A 402 -8.92 8.81 -8.69
CA VAL A 402 -9.22 7.61 -7.91
C VAL A 402 -10.34 7.89 -6.91
N GLU A 403 -11.39 7.08 -6.95
CA GLU A 403 -12.52 7.12 -6.03
C GLU A 403 -12.55 5.84 -5.19
N MET A 404 -12.88 5.93 -3.90
CA MET A 404 -12.84 4.79 -2.97
C MET A 404 -14.15 4.65 -2.20
N PRO A 405 -15.28 4.37 -2.87
CA PRO A 405 -16.56 4.26 -2.19
C PRO A 405 -16.59 3.02 -1.29
N ILE A 406 -17.07 3.23 -0.07
CA ILE A 406 -17.28 2.19 0.95
C ILE A 406 -18.75 1.77 0.91
N ALA A 407 -19.00 0.48 0.76
CA ALA A 407 -20.34 -0.10 0.74
C ALA A 407 -20.87 -0.38 2.14
N ILE A 408 -20.00 -0.93 2.98
CA ILE A 408 -20.30 -1.38 4.34
C ILE A 408 -19.11 -1.01 5.20
N ASP A 409 -19.32 -0.28 6.30
CA ASP A 409 -18.29 0.04 7.27
C ASP A 409 -18.59 -0.65 8.61
N ALA A 410 -17.78 -1.64 8.96
CA ALA A 410 -17.84 -2.35 10.23
C ALA A 410 -19.25 -2.86 10.64
N LEU A 411 -19.98 -3.48 9.71
CA LEU A 411 -21.31 -4.03 9.98
C LEU A 411 -21.21 -5.41 10.63
N THR A 412 -21.91 -5.59 11.75
CA THR A 412 -22.17 -6.91 12.34
C THR A 412 -23.62 -7.31 12.06
N ALA A 413 -23.83 -8.46 11.42
CA ALA A 413 -25.16 -8.87 10.95
C ALA A 413 -26.09 -9.41 12.06
N LYS A 414 -25.55 -9.75 13.25
CA LYS A 414 -26.33 -10.28 14.38
C LYS A 414 -27.46 -9.35 14.81
N ALA A 415 -28.69 -9.86 14.80
CA ALA A 415 -29.96 -9.18 15.03
C ALA A 415 -30.26 -8.03 14.03
N GLY A 416 -29.63 -8.05 12.85
CA GLY A 416 -29.64 -6.97 11.87
C GLY A 416 -30.42 -7.27 10.59
N LEU A 417 -30.35 -6.35 9.63
CA LEU A 417 -31.15 -6.35 8.40
C LEU A 417 -30.78 -7.49 7.43
N PHE A 418 -29.55 -8.00 7.48
CA PHE A 418 -28.98 -8.94 6.50
C PHE A 418 -28.71 -10.34 7.05
N GLU A 419 -29.38 -10.74 8.14
CA GLU A 419 -29.26 -12.09 8.67
C GLU A 419 -29.62 -13.12 7.59
N SER A 420 -28.66 -13.96 7.17
CA SER A 420 -28.84 -14.97 6.10
C SER A 420 -29.12 -14.38 4.71
N ALA A 421 -28.69 -13.14 4.44
CA ALA A 421 -28.80 -12.53 3.12
C ALA A 421 -27.51 -12.72 2.29
N GLN A 422 -27.69 -13.00 1.01
CA GLN A 422 -26.65 -12.84 0.00
C GLN A 422 -26.76 -11.44 -0.60
N LEU A 423 -25.72 -10.63 -0.41
CA LEU A 423 -25.64 -9.28 -0.93
C LEU A 423 -24.92 -9.29 -2.28
N ALA A 424 -25.52 -8.61 -3.25
CA ALA A 424 -24.92 -8.31 -4.54
C ALA A 424 -24.53 -6.82 -4.56
N ILE A 425 -23.24 -6.55 -4.43
CA ILE A 425 -22.72 -5.18 -4.26
C ILE A 425 -22.10 -4.71 -5.57
N TYR A 426 -22.62 -3.61 -6.11
CA TYR A 426 -22.14 -2.97 -7.33
C TYR A 426 -21.42 -1.66 -6.96
N PHE A 427 -20.26 -1.45 -7.60
CA PHE A 427 -19.43 -0.26 -7.45
C PHE A 427 -19.33 0.46 -8.78
N GLY A 428 -19.19 1.78 -8.77
CA GLY A 428 -19.12 2.55 -9.99
C GLY A 428 -19.28 4.05 -9.78
N TYR A 429 -19.50 4.75 -10.88
CA TYR A 429 -19.80 6.17 -10.89
C TYR A 429 -20.79 6.52 -12.02
N THR A 430 -21.51 7.61 -11.80
CA THR A 430 -22.44 8.20 -12.78
C THR A 430 -22.02 9.64 -13.07
N LEU A 431 -21.92 9.99 -14.36
CA LEU A 431 -21.66 11.37 -14.79
C LEU A 431 -22.97 12.16 -14.85
N ALA A 432 -23.00 13.35 -14.25
CA ALA A 432 -24.23 14.12 -14.10
C ALA A 432 -24.73 14.74 -15.43
N ASP A 433 -23.83 15.11 -16.34
CA ASP A 433 -24.19 15.83 -17.57
C ASP A 433 -24.62 14.91 -18.71
N SER A 434 -24.15 13.65 -18.71
CA SER A 434 -24.38 12.69 -19.81
C SER A 434 -25.23 11.50 -19.39
N ASP A 435 -25.55 11.37 -18.11
CA ASP A 435 -26.14 10.17 -17.49
C ASP A 435 -25.34 8.89 -17.80
N LEU A 436 -24.06 9.01 -18.14
CA LEU A 436 -23.18 7.87 -18.36
C LEU A 436 -22.96 7.14 -17.04
N ILE A 437 -23.26 5.84 -17.05
CA ILE A 437 -23.05 4.94 -15.93
C ILE A 437 -21.84 4.07 -16.25
N VAL A 438 -20.89 4.04 -15.33
CA VAL A 438 -19.74 3.14 -15.37
C VAL A 438 -19.74 2.35 -14.08
N MET A 439 -19.96 1.04 -14.16
CA MET A 439 -20.13 0.20 -12.96
C MET A 439 -19.49 -1.18 -13.14
N SER A 440 -19.33 -1.90 -12.04
CA SER A 440 -18.95 -3.31 -12.06
C SER A 440 -19.99 -4.13 -12.81
N LYS A 441 -19.58 -4.85 -13.85
CA LYS A 441 -20.45 -5.70 -14.68
C LYS A 441 -21.07 -6.85 -13.89
N ASN A 442 -20.30 -7.45 -12.98
CA ASN A 442 -20.76 -8.45 -12.03
C ASN A 442 -20.66 -7.87 -10.61
N PRO A 443 -21.59 -8.21 -9.71
CA PRO A 443 -21.51 -7.76 -8.33
C PRO A 443 -20.40 -8.48 -7.55
N LEU A 444 -19.84 -7.80 -6.56
CA LEU A 444 -19.16 -8.47 -5.45
C LEU A 444 -20.24 -9.17 -4.60
N SER A 445 -20.11 -10.49 -4.47
CA SER A 445 -21.02 -11.29 -3.64
C SER A 445 -20.51 -11.36 -2.21
N VAL A 446 -21.38 -11.07 -1.24
CA VAL A 446 -21.10 -11.16 0.19
C VAL A 446 -22.25 -11.89 0.87
N GLU A 447 -21.95 -13.00 1.53
CA GLU A 447 -22.93 -13.85 2.20
C GLU A 447 -22.74 -13.81 3.71
N PHE A 448 -23.84 -13.65 4.45
CA PHE A 448 -23.85 -13.79 5.91
C PHE A 448 -24.51 -15.10 6.32
N ASN A 449 -23.74 -16.02 6.91
CA ASN A 449 -24.18 -17.32 7.38
C ASN A 449 -24.42 -17.28 8.90
N CYS A 450 -25.71 -17.14 9.31
CA CYS A 450 -26.11 -17.08 10.73
C CYS A 450 -26.51 -18.44 11.34
N LEU A 451 -26.37 -19.54 10.60
CA LEU A 451 -26.85 -20.87 11.00
C LEU A 451 -25.91 -21.63 11.94
#